data_AF-B4MAI5-F1
#
_entry.id   AF-B4MAI5-F1
#
_cell.length_a   1.000
_cell.length_b   1.000
_cell.length_c   1.000
_cell.angle_alpha   90.00
_cell.angle_beta   90.00
_cell.angle_gamma   90.00
#
_symmetry.space_group_name_H-M   'P 1'
#
loop_
_entity.id
_entity.type
_entity.pdbx_description
1 polymer ?
#
loop_
_entity_poly.entity_id
_entity_poly.type
_entity_poly.pdbx_seq_one_letter_code
_entity_poly.pdbx_strand_id
1 'polypeptide(L)' 'MTPGQTGKAPNHPCAGVTCLDNGHVEFRTCAAVAPRKGCKLRDFVNTERNFPECCERTYDCKEQI' A
#
# COMPACT_ATOMS: atom_id res chain seq x y z
N MET A 1 -6.38 -17.76 9.33
CA MET A 1 -5.65 -17.81 8.06
C MET A 1 -4.74 -19.03 8.11
N THR A 2 -4.59 -19.75 7.01
CA THR A 2 -3.60 -20.85 6.92
C THR A 2 -2.26 -20.31 6.44
N PRO A 3 -1.12 -20.97 6.73
CA PRO A 3 0.16 -20.59 6.15
C PRO A 3 0.07 -20.46 4.62
N GLY A 4 0.67 -19.39 4.09
CA GLY A 4 0.61 -19.02 2.67
C GLY A 4 -0.62 -18.22 2.26
N GLN A 5 -1.67 -18.15 3.10
CA GLN A 5 -2.82 -17.30 2.80
C GLN A 5 -2.44 -15.82 2.90
N THR A 6 -2.86 -15.06 1.88
CA THR A 6 -2.65 -13.61 1.81
C THR A 6 -3.98 -12.85 1.89
N GLY A 7 -3.91 -11.61 2.32
CA GLY A 7 -5.06 -10.72 2.36
C GLY A 7 -4.66 -9.30 2.71
N LYS A 8 -5.63 -8.39 2.69
CA LYS A 8 -5.42 -7.02 3.16
C LYS A 8 -5.52 -6.97 4.69
N ALA A 9 -4.63 -6.20 5.32
CA ALA A 9 -4.67 -5.94 6.75
C ALA A 9 -5.97 -5.18 7.11
N PRO A 10 -6.78 -5.65 8.08
CA PRO A 10 -8.07 -5.04 8.41
C PRO A 10 -7.96 -3.65 9.07
N ASN A 11 -6.86 -3.36 9.78
CA ASN A 11 -6.65 -2.11 10.53
C ASN A 11 -5.54 -1.22 9.94
N HIS A 12 -5.21 -1.39 8.66
CA HIS A 12 -4.18 -0.59 7.99
C HIS A 12 -4.72 -0.04 6.66
N PRO A 13 -4.48 1.25 6.33
CA PRO A 13 -5.08 1.90 5.15
C PRO A 13 -4.76 1.19 3.83
N CYS A 14 -3.52 0.72 3.66
CA CYS A 14 -3.17 -0.20 2.58
C CYS A 14 -1.91 -0.99 2.95
N ALA A 15 -2.09 -2.25 3.39
CA ALA A 15 -1.02 -3.22 3.58
C ALA A 15 -1.53 -4.63 3.31
N GLY A 16 -0.66 -5.47 2.76
CA GLY A 16 -0.87 -6.91 2.66
C GLY A 16 -0.40 -7.61 3.93
N VAL A 17 -1.07 -8.70 4.27
CA VAL A 17 -0.67 -9.65 5.30
C VAL A 17 -0.53 -11.02 4.65
N THR A 18 0.60 -11.66 4.91
CA THR A 18 0.83 -13.06 4.59
C THR A 18 0.93 -13.83 5.90
N CYS A 19 0.08 -14.85 6.08
CA CYS A 19 0.22 -15.76 7.19
C CYS A 19 1.41 -16.69 6.92
N LEU A 20 2.36 -16.74 7.84
CA LEU A 20 3.49 -17.65 7.78
C LEU A 20 3.28 -18.80 8.77
N ASP A 21 4.20 -19.75 8.75
CA ASP A 21 4.25 -20.82 9.74
C ASP A 21 4.66 -20.30 11.13
N ASN A 22 4.49 -21.17 12.14
CA ASN A 22 4.90 -20.92 13.53
C ASN A 22 4.26 -19.69 14.19
N GLY A 23 3.07 -19.28 13.72
CA GLY A 23 2.34 -18.15 14.29
C GLY A 23 2.91 -16.78 13.89
N HIS A 24 3.79 -16.72 12.88
CA HIS A 24 4.29 -15.47 12.35
C HIS A 24 3.40 -14.91 11.24
N VAL A 25 3.45 -13.59 11.06
CA VAL A 25 2.80 -12.89 9.96
C VAL A 25 3.80 -11.91 9.34
N GLU A 26 3.80 -11.82 8.02
CA GLU A 26 4.53 -10.78 7.29
C GLU A 26 3.55 -9.68 6.91
N PHE A 27 3.90 -8.43 7.27
CA PHE A 27 3.22 -7.25 6.75
C PHE A 27 4.01 -6.71 5.56
N ARG A 28 3.32 -6.51 4.43
CA ARG A 28 3.89 -5.87 3.25
C ARG A 28 3.18 -4.56 2.98
N THR A 29 3.92 -3.45 3.07
CA THR A 29 3.43 -2.12 2.76
C THR A 29 3.68 -1.77 1.29
N CYS A 30 3.07 -0.68 0.82
CA CYS A 30 3.27 -0.20 -0.53
C CYS A 30 4.73 0.19 -0.79
N ALA A 31 5.16 0.00 -2.04
CA ALA A 31 6.51 0.39 -2.46
C ALA A 31 6.73 1.90 -2.24
N ALA A 32 7.92 2.25 -1.77
CA ALA A 32 8.33 3.64 -1.70
C ALA A 32 8.59 4.16 -3.13
N VAL A 33 7.69 5.03 -3.61
CA VAL A 33 7.82 5.67 -4.93
C VAL A 33 8.21 7.13 -4.74
N ALA A 34 9.33 7.53 -5.31
CA ALA A 34 9.72 8.93 -5.35
C ALA A 34 8.76 9.69 -6.31
N PRO A 35 8.13 10.80 -5.87
CA PRO A 35 7.31 11.58 -6.77
C PRO A 35 8.19 12.22 -7.86
N ARG A 36 7.60 12.43 -9.05
CA ARG A 36 8.27 13.17 -10.13
C ARG A 36 8.65 14.57 -9.66
N LYS A 37 9.67 15.17 -10.28
CA LYS A 37 10.11 16.54 -9.96
C LYS A 37 8.92 17.51 -10.06
N GLY A 38 8.73 18.35 -9.04
CA GLY A 38 7.61 19.28 -8.96
C GLY A 38 6.30 18.69 -8.44
N CYS A 39 6.23 17.36 -8.25
CA CYS A 39 5.08 16.69 -7.68
C CYS A 39 5.31 16.32 -6.20
N LYS A 40 4.23 16.37 -5.42
CA LYS A 40 4.17 15.86 -4.05
C LYS A 40 3.29 14.62 -4.02
N LEU A 41 3.80 13.55 -3.42
CA LEU A 41 3.01 12.36 -3.13
C LEU A 41 1.97 12.69 -2.05
N ARG A 42 0.71 12.32 -2.27
CA ARG A 42 -0.41 12.62 -1.37
C ARG A 42 -1.06 11.32 -0.89
N ASP A 43 -2.31 11.38 -0.46
CA ASP A 43 -3.05 10.24 0.10
C ASP A 43 -3.34 9.17 -0.96
N PHE A 44 -3.73 7.98 -0.48
CA PHE A 44 -4.17 6.88 -1.32
C PHE A 44 -5.42 7.26 -2.12
N VAL A 45 -5.51 6.80 -3.36
CA VAL A 45 -6.67 7.05 -4.23
C VAL A 45 -7.90 6.31 -3.71
N ASN A 46 -7.75 5.04 -3.36
CA ASN A 46 -8.83 4.23 -2.81
C ASN A 46 -8.27 3.16 -1.87
N THR A 47 -8.47 3.38 -0.57
CA THR A 47 -8.05 2.45 0.48
C THR A 47 -8.98 1.26 0.66
N GLU A 48 -10.12 1.16 -0.02
CA GLU A 48 -11.05 0.02 0.07
C GLU A 48 -10.62 -1.16 -0.81
N ARG A 49 -9.87 -0.91 -1.88
CA ARG A 49 -9.32 -1.95 -2.77
C ARG A 49 -8.43 -2.95 -2.02
N ASN A 50 -8.22 -4.12 -2.62
CA ASN A 50 -7.31 -5.13 -2.10
C ASN A 50 -5.85 -4.67 -2.21
N PHE A 51 -4.95 -5.25 -1.41
CA PHE A 51 -3.51 -5.08 -1.62
C PHE A 51 -3.06 -5.93 -2.80
N PRO A 52 -2.22 -5.43 -3.74
CA PRO A 52 -1.55 -4.12 -3.75
C PRO A 52 -2.29 -3.00 -4.49
N GLU A 53 -3.52 -3.22 -4.96
CA GLU A 53 -4.29 -2.26 -5.77
C GLU A 53 -4.63 -0.97 -5.01
N CYS A 54 -4.74 -1.03 -3.67
CA CYS A 54 -4.92 0.16 -2.82
C CYS A 54 -3.67 1.05 -2.73
N CYS A 55 -2.52 0.65 -3.29
CA CYS A 55 -1.26 1.40 -3.22
C CYS A 55 -1.20 2.60 -4.17
N GLU A 56 -2.20 2.77 -5.02
CA GLU A 56 -2.33 3.95 -5.87
C GLU A 56 -2.43 5.21 -5.01
N ARG A 57 -1.62 6.24 -5.31
CA ARG A 57 -1.58 7.50 -4.57
C ARG A 57 -1.86 8.67 -5.51
N THR A 58 -2.50 9.69 -4.95
CA THR A 58 -2.68 10.96 -5.64
C THR A 58 -1.37 11.75 -5.67
N TYR A 59 -1.21 12.59 -6.69
CA TYR A 59 -0.04 13.46 -6.85
C TYR A 59 -0.51 14.89 -7.03
N ASP A 60 0.08 15.79 -6.27
CA ASP A 60 -0.10 17.23 -6.41
C ASP A 60 1.13 17.77 -7.15
N CYS A 61 1.00 17.92 -8.46
CA CYS A 61 2.05 18.44 -9.33
C CYS A 61 1.86 19.94 -9.52
N LYS A 62 2.81 20.74 -9.05
CA LYS A 62 2.86 22.13 -9.48
C LYS A 62 3.37 22.14 -10.90
N GLU A 63 2.61 22.71 -11.83
CA GLU A 63 3.15 23.09 -13.13
C GLU A 63 4.34 24.00 -12.88
N GLN A 64 5.53 23.57 -13.31
CA GLN A 64 6.69 24.45 -13.31
C GLN A 64 6.46 25.44 -14.46
N ILE A 65 5.81 26.58 -14.14
CA ILE A 65 5.77 27.77 -14.99
C ILE A 65 7.20 28.29 -15.13
#